data_AF-A0A530GM12-F1
#
_entry.id   AF-A0A530GM12-F1
#
_cell.length_a   1.000
_cell.length_b   1.000
_cell.length_c   1.000
_cell.angle_alpha   90.00
_cell.angle_beta   90.00
_cell.angle_gamma   90.00
#
_symmetry.space_group_name_H-M   'P 1'
#
loop_
_entity.id
_entity.type
_entity.pdbx_description
1 polymer ?
#
loop_
_entity_poly.entity_id
_entity_poly.type
_entity_poly.pdbx_seq_one_letter_code
_entity_poly.pdbx_strand_id
1 'polypeptide(L)' 'MQNALEGITVVAVEQAVAAPYASSRLADAGARVIKVERPEGDFARNYDKLVREQSAY' A
#
# COMPACT_ATOMS: atom_id res chain seq x y z
N MET A 1 -12.05 -13.71 10.85
CA MET A 1 -10.94 -13.55 11.81
C MET A 1 -10.59 -12.08 11.87
N GLN A 2 -11.36 -11.27 12.61
CA GLN A 2 -10.97 -9.88 12.86
C GLN A 2 -9.73 -9.91 13.76
N ASN A 3 -8.71 -9.11 13.43
CA ASN A 3 -7.53 -8.87 14.26
C ASN A 3 -6.54 -10.05 14.45
N ALA A 4 -6.47 -10.99 13.50
CA ALA A 4 -5.51 -12.10 13.58
C ALA A 4 -4.03 -11.65 13.63
N LEU A 5 -3.72 -10.41 13.23
CA LEU A 5 -2.37 -9.84 13.20
C LEU A 5 -2.18 -8.68 14.20
N GLU A 6 -3.05 -8.58 15.20
CA GLU A 6 -2.90 -7.55 16.24
C GLU A 6 -1.52 -7.64 16.93
N GLY A 7 -0.92 -6.48 17.20
CA GLY A 7 0.42 -6.38 17.79
C GLY A 7 1.58 -6.58 16.81
N ILE A 8 1.33 -7.03 15.58
CA ILE A 8 2.36 -7.14 14.53
C ILE A 8 2.57 -5.77 13.88
N THR A 9 3.83 -5.36 13.76
CA THR A 9 4.23 -4.19 12.96
C THR A 9 4.87 -4.66 11.66
N VAL A 10 4.38 -4.14 10.53
CA VAL A 10 4.87 -4.43 9.19
C VAL A 10 5.52 -3.18 8.61
N VAL A 11 6.77 -3.28 8.18
CA VAL A 11 7.44 -2.24 7.40
C VAL A 11 7.24 -2.54 5.92
N ALA A 12 6.47 -1.69 5.24
CA ALA A 12 6.04 -1.85 3.87
C ALA A 12 6.88 -0.97 2.94
N VAL A 13 7.79 -1.57 2.17
CA VAL A 13 8.73 -0.89 1.23
C VAL A 13 8.35 -1.06 -0.23
N GLU A 14 7.27 -1.77 -0.49
CA GLU A 14 6.78 -2.07 -1.83
C GLU A 14 6.18 -0.84 -2.54
N GLN A 15 5.90 -0.93 -3.85
CA GLN A 15 5.26 0.12 -4.64
C GLN A 15 4.24 -0.46 -5.64
N ALA A 16 3.49 0.39 -6.35
CA ALA A 16 2.47 0.00 -7.34
C ALA A 16 1.25 -0.73 -6.74
N VAL A 17 1.02 -1.99 -7.13
CA VAL A 17 -0.31 -2.61 -7.01
C VAL A 17 -0.27 -3.92 -6.23
N ALA A 18 0.40 -4.96 -6.73
CA ALA A 18 0.27 -6.31 -6.18
C ALA A 18 0.71 -6.40 -4.71
N ALA A 19 1.86 -5.80 -4.38
CA ALA A 19 2.39 -5.86 -3.03
C ALA A 19 1.66 -4.88 -2.08
N PRO A 20 1.31 -3.62 -2.48
CA PRO A 20 0.41 -2.78 -1.68
C PRO A 20 -0.95 -3.42 -1.40
N TYR A 21 -1.48 -4.22 -2.32
CA TYR A 21 -2.69 -5.00 -2.09
C TYR A 21 -2.49 -6.04 -0.98
N ALA A 22 -1.36 -6.74 -0.96
CA ALA A 22 -1.02 -7.68 0.10
C ALA A 22 -0.89 -6.98 1.47
N SER A 23 -0.12 -5.89 1.55
CA SER A 23 0.07 -5.15 2.80
C SER A 23 -1.25 -4.53 3.30
N SER A 24 -2.16 -4.15 2.40
CA SER A 24 -3.53 -3.74 2.75
C SER A 24 -4.33 -4.86 3.43
N ARG A 25 -4.22 -6.11 2.95
CA ARG A 25 -4.85 -7.26 3.61
C ARG A 25 -4.28 -7.54 5.01
N LEU A 26 -2.99 -7.27 5.22
CA LEU A 26 -2.37 -7.38 6.54
C LEU A 26 -2.92 -6.31 7.50
N ALA A 27 -3.11 -5.08 7.02
CA ALA A 27 -3.75 -4.02 7.79
C ALA A 27 -5.21 -4.36 8.14
N ASP A 28 -5.98 -4.86 7.16
CA ASP A 28 -7.37 -5.33 7.38
C ASP A 28 -7.45 -6.45 8.44
N ALA A 29 -6.38 -7.26 8.56
CA ALA A 29 -6.25 -8.31 9.56
C ALA A 29 -5.71 -7.82 10.93
N GLY A 30 -5.49 -6.52 11.12
CA GLY A 30 -5.14 -5.90 12.39
C GLY A 30 -3.66 -5.54 12.58
N ALA A 31 -2.80 -5.73 11.57
CA ALA A 31 -1.41 -5.34 11.66
C ALA A 31 -1.23 -3.82 11.59
N ARG A 32 -0.23 -3.29 12.30
CA ARG A 32 0.24 -1.91 12.10
C ARG A 32 1.17 -1.87 10.89
N VAL A 33 0.67 -1.44 9.74
CA VAL A 33 1.46 -1.32 8.51
C VAL A 33 2.01 0.10 8.37
N ILE A 34 3.34 0.23 8.28
CA ILE A 34 4.03 1.50 8.06
C ILE A 34 4.62 1.48 6.65
N LYS A 35 4.04 2.29 5.78
CA LYS A 35 4.52 2.49 4.41
C LYS A 35 5.75 3.39 4.43
N VAL A 36 6.85 2.91 3.87
CA VAL A 36 8.08 3.67 3.66
C VAL A 36 8.13 4.07 2.20
N GLU A 37 8.09 5.38 1.95
CA GLU A 37 8.10 5.95 0.61
C GLU A 37 9.33 6.82 0.41
N ARG A 38 9.63 7.10 -0.86
CA ARG A 38 10.60 8.13 -1.24
C ARG A 38 10.05 9.52 -0.90
N PRO A 39 10.88 10.58 -0.83
CA PRO A 39 10.40 11.93 -0.60
C PRO A 39 9.27 12.38 -1.56
N GLU A 40 9.32 11.92 -2.83
CA GLU A 40 8.29 12.18 -3.84
C GLU A 40 7.06 11.26 -3.75
N GLY A 41 7.08 10.25 -2.88
CA GLY A 41 6.04 9.25 -2.70
C GLY A 41 6.15 8.00 -3.58
N ASP A 42 5.25 7.04 -3.33
CA ASP A 42 4.96 5.93 -4.24
C ASP A 42 4.46 6.48 -5.58
N PHE A 43 5.00 5.96 -6.68
CA PHE A 43 4.61 6.43 -8.01
C PHE A 43 3.15 6.13 -8.35
N ALA A 44 2.51 5.16 -7.68
CA ALA A 44 1.09 4.88 -7.79
C ALA A 44 0.21 6.11 -7.48
N ARG A 45 0.71 7.04 -6.66
CA ARG A 45 0.03 8.31 -6.34
C ARG A 45 -0.16 9.23 -7.54
N ASN A 46 0.60 9.01 -8.63
CA ASN A 46 0.57 9.83 -9.84
C ASN A 46 0.17 9.02 -11.09
N TYR A 47 -0.38 7.81 -10.95
CA TYR A 47 -0.77 6.97 -12.07
C TYR A 47 -1.66 7.69 -13.08
N ASP A 48 -2.73 8.34 -12.62
CA ASP A 48 -3.70 8.99 -13.51
C ASP A 48 -3.07 10.11 -14.33
N LYS A 49 -2.06 10.80 -13.80
CA LYS A 49 -1.31 11.83 -14.55
C LYS A 49 -0.54 11.24 -15.72
N LEU A 50 -0.03 10.01 -15.59
CA LEU A 50 0.71 9.34 -16.65
C LEU A 50 -0.20 8.85 -17.78
N VAL A 51 -1.49 8.68 -17.51
CA VAL A 51 -2.49 8.22 -18.48
C VAL A 51 -3.50 9.31 -18.88
N ARG A 52 -3.10 10.59 -18.79
CA ARG A 52 -3.92 11.75 -19.20
C ARG A 52 -5.28 11.83 -18.50
N GLU A 53 -5.27 11.66 -17.18
CA GLU A 53 -6.47 11.66 -16.32
C GLU A 53 -7.46 10.54 -16.65
N GLN A 54 -7.04 9.52 -17.41
CA GLN A 54 -7.79 8.29 -17.55
C GLN A 54 -7.51 7.36 -16.37
N SER A 55 -8.35 6.35 -16.22
CA SER A 55 -8.09 5.30 -15.24
C SER A 55 -6.87 4.49 -15.70
N ALA A 56 -5.87 4.37 -14.83
CA ALA A 56 -4.80 3.37 -14.99
C ALA A 56 -5.24 1.94 -14.58
N TYR A 57 -6.53 1.77 -14.31
CA TYR A 57 -7.22 0.54 -13.91
C TYR A 57 -8.35 0.17 -14.87
#